data_AF-A0AB37QNE2-F1
#
_entry.id   AF-A0AB37QNE2-F1
#
_cell.length_a   1.000
_cell.length_b   1.000
_cell.length_c   1.000
_cell.angle_alpha   90.00
_cell.angle_beta   90.00
_cell.angle_gamma   90.00
#
_symmetry.space_group_name_H-M   'P 1'
#
loop_
_entity.id
_entity.type
_entity.pdbx_description
1 polymer ?
#
loop_
_entity_poly.entity_id
_entity_poly.type
_entity_poly.pdbx_seq_one_letter_code
_entity_poly.pdbx_strand_id
1 'polypeptide(L)'
;MQKIFGLQGAIHRYPLICLPYPLRPYRRGLIISAIPTRTRLEIAMSIERTISHHDPVVIVSAARTPMGGFQGDLQSLGATRLGAIAIRAAVERAGIEPADVEQVLFGCVLPAGLGQAPA
;
A
#
# COMPACT_ATOMS: atom_id res chain seq x y z
N MET A 1 6.97 -42.96 -27.49
CA MET A 1 8.19 -42.13 -27.44
C MET A 1 7.72 -40.69 -27.19
N GLN A 2 7.40 -40.36 -25.94
CA GLN A 2 8.10 -39.36 -25.11
C GLN A 2 8.10 -37.95 -25.73
N LYS A 3 7.67 -36.87 -25.08
CA LYS A 3 6.89 -36.58 -23.86
C LYS A 3 6.64 -35.07 -23.94
N ILE A 4 5.37 -34.65 -23.95
CA ILE A 4 4.95 -33.29 -23.58
C ILE A 4 5.15 -33.20 -22.06
N PHE A 5 6.09 -32.39 -21.57
CA PHE A 5 6.22 -32.01 -20.15
C PHE A 5 7.07 -30.75 -19.99
N GLY A 6 6.51 -29.74 -19.31
CA GLY A 6 7.26 -28.56 -18.88
C GLY A 6 6.39 -27.34 -18.55
N LEU A 7 5.30 -27.52 -17.78
CA LEU A 7 4.43 -26.42 -17.32
C LEU A 7 4.33 -26.51 -15.80
N GLN A 8 5.33 -26.03 -15.05
CA GLN A 8 5.19 -25.71 -13.62
C GLN A 8 6.39 -24.93 -13.03
N GLY A 9 6.09 -23.88 -12.25
CA GLY A 9 6.84 -23.42 -11.08
C GLY A 9 8.04 -22.48 -11.35
N ALA A 10 7.97 -21.19 -11.04
CA ALA A 10 8.13 -20.58 -9.71
C ALA A 10 9.43 -19.72 -9.69
N ILE A 11 9.28 -18.39 -9.76
CA ILE A 11 9.60 -17.46 -8.68
C ILE A 11 10.96 -17.75 -8.00
N HIS A 12 12.05 -17.12 -8.44
CA HIS A 12 13.01 -16.48 -7.52
C HIS A 12 14.14 -15.72 -8.23
N ARG A 13 14.54 -14.60 -7.60
CA ARG A 13 15.75 -13.79 -7.83
C ARG A 13 15.64 -12.65 -8.85
N TYR A 14 14.86 -11.63 -8.51
CA TYR A 14 15.34 -10.27 -8.76
C TYR A 14 16.12 -9.76 -7.55
N PRO A 15 17.27 -9.11 -7.79
CA PRO A 15 18.29 -8.82 -6.80
C PRO A 15 17.94 -7.59 -5.95
N LEU A 16 18.30 -7.64 -4.67
CA LEU A 16 18.55 -6.46 -3.85
C LEU A 16 19.84 -5.79 -4.34
N ILE A 17 19.73 -4.69 -5.11
CA ILE A 17 20.79 -3.67 -5.19
C ILE A 17 20.13 -2.29 -5.19
N CYS A 18 20.53 -1.47 -4.21
CA CYS A 18 20.18 -0.07 -4.00
C CYS A 18 20.16 0.76 -5.28
N LEU A 19 19.06 1.47 -5.50
CA LEU A 19 19.14 2.80 -6.09
C LEU A 19 18.64 3.81 -5.07
N PRO A 20 19.50 4.76 -4.63
CA PRO A 20 19.00 5.93 -3.93
C PRO A 20 18.17 6.71 -4.96
N TYR A 21 16.87 6.87 -4.72
CA TYR A 21 16.06 7.78 -5.53
C TYR A 21 16.72 9.18 -5.49
N PRO A 22 16.79 9.86 -6.65
CA PRO A 22 15.60 10.54 -7.13
C PRO A 22 15.17 9.98 -8.49
N LEU A 23 13.89 9.63 -8.61
CA LEU A 23 13.30 9.38 -9.93
C LEU A 23 13.40 10.66 -10.76
N ARG A 24 14.14 10.58 -11.87
CA ARG A 24 14.26 11.65 -12.86
C ARG A 24 12.88 12.08 -13.36
N PRO A 25 12.72 13.36 -13.76
CA PRO A 25 11.48 13.82 -14.35
C PRO A 25 11.23 13.07 -15.67
N TYR A 26 10.07 12.44 -15.74
CA TYR A 26 9.52 11.83 -16.93
C TYR A 26 9.24 12.94 -17.98
N ARG A 27 10.26 13.33 -18.76
CA ARG A 27 10.10 14.18 -19.94
C ARG A 27 9.40 13.37 -21.03
N ARG A 28 8.07 13.36 -21.04
CA ARG A 28 7.34 13.22 -22.32
C ARG A 28 7.68 14.46 -23.14
N GLY A 29 8.39 14.27 -24.25
CA GLY A 29 8.74 15.32 -25.18
C GLY A 29 7.48 15.98 -25.73
N LEU A 30 7.05 17.08 -25.13
CA LEU A 30 6.13 18.03 -25.74
C LEU A 30 7.01 19.04 -26.49
N ILE A 31 6.97 19.00 -27.83
CA ILE A 31 7.70 19.95 -28.68
C ILE A 31 7.04 21.33 -28.51
N ILE A 32 7.53 22.13 -27.57
CA ILE A 32 6.97 23.45 -27.21
C ILE A 32 7.37 24.54 -28.24
N SER A 33 8.07 24.21 -29.34
CA SER A 33 8.61 25.21 -30.27
C SER A 33 7.54 25.96 -31.08
N ALA A 34 6.30 25.46 -31.14
CA ALA A 34 5.22 26.06 -31.92
C ALA A 34 4.19 26.88 -31.11
N ILE A 35 4.41 27.10 -29.80
CA ILE A 35 3.45 27.85 -28.95
C ILE A 35 3.88 29.32 -28.86
N PRO A 36 3.00 30.29 -29.19
CA PRO A 36 3.29 31.72 -29.06
C PRO A 36 3.69 32.06 -27.61
N THR A 37 4.71 32.91 -27.47
CA THR A 37 5.42 33.20 -26.22
C THR A 37 4.54 33.74 -25.07
N ARG A 38 3.31 34.18 -25.35
CA ARG A 38 2.38 34.71 -24.36
C ARG A 38 1.63 33.64 -23.55
N THR A 39 1.44 32.45 -24.10
CA THR A 39 0.76 31.32 -23.41
C THR A 39 1.74 30.36 -22.73
N ARG A 40 3.06 30.52 -22.96
CA ARG A 40 4.09 29.63 -22.44
C ARG A 40 4.26 29.72 -20.92
N LEU A 41 4.09 30.92 -20.35
CA LEU A 41 4.14 31.12 -18.89
C LEU A 41 2.85 30.66 -18.21
N GLU A 42 1.69 30.90 -18.82
CA GLU A 42 0.41 30.40 -18.28
C GLU A 42 0.31 28.87 -18.33
N ILE A 43 0.78 28.24 -19.42
CA ILE A 43 0.80 26.78 -19.55
C ILE A 43 1.87 26.19 -18.63
N ALA A 44 3.06 26.79 -18.49
CA ALA A 44 4.06 26.33 -17.52
C ALA A 44 3.52 26.40 -16.09
N MET A 45 2.92 27.53 -15.69
CA MET A 45 2.29 27.70 -14.37
C MET A 45 1.06 26.80 -14.16
N SER A 46 0.35 26.42 -15.23
CA SER A 46 -0.79 25.47 -15.17
C SER A 46 -0.33 24.01 -15.12
N ILE A 47 0.77 23.66 -15.80
CA ILE A 47 1.40 22.34 -15.73
C ILE A 47 2.06 22.14 -14.36
N GLU A 48 2.74 23.15 -13.80
CA GLU A 48 3.27 23.07 -12.42
C GLU A 48 2.14 22.91 -11.39
N ARG A 49 0.99 23.58 -11.57
CA ARG A 49 -0.21 23.37 -10.72
C ARG A 49 -0.88 22.01 -10.89
N THR A 50 -0.59 21.30 -11.98
CA THR A 50 -1.15 19.96 -12.25
C THR A 50 -0.26 18.85 -11.67
N ILE A 51 0.94 19.15 -11.18
CA ILE A 51 1.61 18.29 -10.19
C ILE A 51 0.83 18.46 -8.89
N SER A 52 -0.26 17.71 -8.87
CA SER A 52 -1.14 17.32 -7.79
C SER A 52 -0.73 17.88 -6.42
N HIS A 53 -1.67 18.59 -5.80
CA HIS A 53 -1.73 18.90 -4.37
C HIS A 53 -1.89 17.61 -3.53
N HIS A 54 -1.14 16.57 -3.86
CA HIS A 54 -1.25 15.24 -3.30
C HIS A 54 -0.26 15.17 -2.16
N ASP A 55 -0.77 15.28 -0.95
CA ASP A 55 -0.02 14.90 0.24
C ASP A 55 0.47 13.45 0.04
N PRO A 56 1.79 13.19 0.00
CA PRO A 56 2.31 11.87 -0.31
C PRO A 56 1.87 10.84 0.74
N VAL A 57 1.12 9.84 0.32
CA VAL A 57 0.70 8.73 1.19
C VAL A 57 1.86 7.74 1.35
N VAL A 58 2.25 7.48 2.59
CA VAL A 58 3.34 6.57 2.94
C VAL A 58 2.85 5.45 3.86
N ILE A 59 3.42 4.25 3.71
CA ILE A 59 3.15 3.12 4.62
C ILE A 59 4.26 3.11 5.68
N VAL A 60 3.93 3.53 6.89
CA VAL A 60 4.89 3.64 8.01
C VAL A 60 5.17 2.30 8.69
N SER A 61 4.19 1.39 8.73
CA SER A 61 4.34 0.08 9.35
C SER A 61 3.36 -0.95 8.77
N ALA A 62 3.68 -2.22 8.97
CA ALA A 62 2.78 -3.33 8.67
C ALA A 62 2.95 -4.44 9.71
N ALA A 63 1.83 -5.00 10.16
CA ALA A 63 1.80 -6.15 11.05
C ALA A 63 0.61 -7.05 10.71
N ARG A 64 0.73 -8.34 11.03
CA ARG A 64 -0.34 -9.32 10.87
C ARG A 64 -0.26 -10.36 11.97
N THR A 65 -1.40 -10.99 12.28
CA THR A 65 -1.41 -12.23 13.07
C THR A 65 -0.92 -13.40 12.21
N PRO A 66 -0.44 -14.50 12.82
CA PRO A 66 -0.33 -15.78 12.14
C PRO A 66 -1.68 -16.22 11.54
N MET A 67 -1.63 -17.04 10.49
CA MET A 67 -2.84 -17.64 9.94
C MET A 67 -3.13 -18.93 10.69
N GLY A 68 -4.29 -19.01 11.33
CA GLY A 68 -4.76 -20.24 11.98
C GLY A 68 -5.42 -21.18 10.97
N GLY A 69 -5.29 -22.49 11.19
CA GLY A 69 -6.13 -23.47 10.52
C GLY A 69 -7.58 -23.38 11.00
N PHE A 70 -8.52 -23.88 10.20
CA PHE A 70 -9.91 -24.00 10.63
C PHE A 70 -10.01 -24.92 11.84
N GLN A 71 -10.59 -24.42 12.94
CA GLN A 71 -10.61 -25.11 14.25
C GLN A 71 -9.20 -25.47 14.78
N GLY A 72 -8.20 -24.61 14.48
CA GLY A 72 -6.83 -24.77 14.96
C GLY A 72 -6.50 -23.93 16.20
N ASP A 73 -5.21 -23.63 16.39
CA ASP A 73 -4.68 -23.00 17.61
C ASP A 73 -5.27 -21.62 17.96
N LEU A 74 -5.81 -20.91 16.96
CA LEU A 74 -6.41 -19.58 17.15
C LEU A 74 -7.94 -19.62 17.33
N GLN A 75 -8.57 -20.79 17.40
CA GLN A 75 -10.04 -20.93 17.45
C GLN A 75 -10.69 -20.26 18.67
N SER A 76 -9.93 -20.12 19.77
CA SER A 76 -10.42 -19.50 21.00
C SER A 76 -10.46 -17.97 20.94
N LEU A 77 -9.87 -17.36 19.88
CA LEU A 77 -9.81 -15.93 19.70
C LEU A 77 -10.78 -15.48 18.60
N GLY A 78 -11.68 -14.56 18.94
CA GLY A 78 -12.56 -13.93 17.95
C GLY A 78 -11.82 -12.99 16.99
N ALA A 79 -12.43 -12.73 15.83
CA ALA A 79 -11.85 -11.89 14.77
C ALA A 79 -11.45 -10.49 15.25
N THR A 80 -12.29 -9.83 16.06
CA THR A 80 -12.02 -8.50 16.62
C THR A 80 -10.77 -8.48 17.50
N ARG A 81 -10.54 -9.55 18.28
CA ARG A 81 -9.35 -9.64 19.14
C ARG A 81 -8.07 -9.87 18.33
N LEU A 82 -8.14 -10.68 17.27
CA LEU A 82 -7.02 -10.86 16.34
C LEU A 82 -6.71 -9.55 15.59
N GLY A 83 -7.74 -8.83 15.15
CA GLY A 83 -7.60 -7.50 14.55
C GLY A 83 -6.94 -6.48 15.49
N ALA A 84 -7.40 -6.41 16.74
CA ALA A 84 -6.83 -5.52 17.75
C ALA A 84 -5.34 -5.82 18.02
N ILE A 85 -4.93 -7.09 18.06
CA ILE A 85 -3.52 -7.47 18.22
C ILE A 85 -2.69 -7.02 17.01
N ALA A 86 -3.21 -7.19 15.79
CA ALA A 86 -2.52 -6.74 14.58
C ALA A 86 -2.34 -5.22 14.54
N ILE A 87 -3.40 -4.47 14.85
CA ILE A 87 -3.38 -3.00 14.87
C ILE A 87 -2.39 -2.50 15.94
N ARG A 88 -2.46 -3.04 17.17
CA ARG A 88 -1.53 -2.65 18.24
C ARG A 88 -0.08 -2.84 17.83
N ALA A 89 0.25 -3.99 17.23
CA ALA A 89 1.60 -4.26 16.77
C ALA A 89 2.03 -3.35 15.61
N ALA A 90 1.11 -2.93 14.74
CA ALA A 90 1.40 -1.98 13.67
C ALA A 90 1.71 -0.57 14.23
N VAL A 91 0.90 -0.09 15.17
CA VAL A 91 1.09 1.21 15.84
C VAL A 91 2.40 1.24 16.62
N GLU A 92 2.68 0.20 17.40
CA GLU A 92 3.93 0.06 18.18
C GLU A 92 5.17 0.06 17.27
N ARG A 93 5.12 -0.62 16.12
CA ARG A 93 6.22 -0.62 15.13
C ARG A 93 6.37 0.71 14.39
N ALA A 94 5.29 1.46 14.22
CA ALA A 94 5.34 2.79 13.62
C ALA A 94 5.98 3.82 14.56
N GLY A 95 6.03 3.54 15.87
CA GLY A 95 6.60 4.45 16.87
C GLY A 95 5.76 5.71 17.09
N ILE A 96 4.44 5.61 16.87
CA ILE A 96 3.47 6.70 17.06
C ILE A 96 2.64 6.47 18.32
N GLU A 97 2.10 7.52 18.89
CA GLU A 97 1.16 7.38 20.00
C GLU A 97 -0.20 6.91 19.47
N PRO A 98 -0.93 6.03 20.20
CA PRO A 98 -2.25 5.59 19.76
C PRO A 98 -3.26 6.73 19.55
N ALA A 99 -3.05 7.87 20.21
CA ALA A 99 -3.89 9.06 20.07
C ALA A 99 -3.69 9.80 18.74
N ASP A 100 -2.59 9.55 18.03
CA ASP A 100 -2.31 10.16 16.71
C ASP A 100 -3.11 9.48 15.58
N VAL A 101 -3.73 8.32 15.85
CA VAL A 101 -4.55 7.59 14.89
C VAL A 101 -5.96 8.17 14.87
N GLU A 102 -6.28 8.94 13.84
CA GLU A 102 -7.60 9.58 13.71
C GLU A 102 -8.71 8.62 13.27
N GLN A 103 -8.37 7.67 12.38
CA GLN A 103 -9.34 6.77 11.77
C GLN A 103 -8.76 5.38 11.55
N VAL A 104 -9.59 4.38 11.76
CA VAL A 104 -9.28 2.97 11.48
C VAL A 104 -10.34 2.44 10.52
N LEU A 105 -9.88 1.85 9.42
CA LEU A 105 -10.73 1.11 8.49
C LEU A 105 -10.36 -0.36 8.58
N PHE A 106 -11.25 -1.17 9.12
CA PHE A 106 -11.02 -2.60 9.29
C PHE A 106 -11.97 -3.43 8.40
N GLY A 107 -11.44 -4.49 7.78
CA GLY A 107 -12.21 -5.35 6.90
C GLY A 107 -12.71 -6.61 7.62
N CYS A 108 -14.02 -6.87 7.59
CA CYS A 108 -14.60 -8.11 8.10
C CYS A 108 -15.71 -8.64 7.18
N VAL A 109 -15.51 -9.82 6.58
CA VAL A 109 -16.44 -10.40 5.60
C VAL A 109 -17.62 -11.12 6.28
N LEU A 110 -17.40 -11.74 7.45
CA LEU A 110 -18.41 -12.50 8.19
C LEU A 110 -18.60 -11.89 9.59
N PRO A 111 -19.33 -10.77 9.73
CA PRO A 111 -19.48 -10.06 11.00
C PRO A 111 -20.50 -10.70 11.96
N ALA A 112 -21.18 -11.76 11.54
CA ALA A 112 -22.24 -12.39 12.33
C ALA A 112 -21.72 -12.90 13.69
N GLY A 113 -22.39 -12.51 14.78
CA GLY A 113 -22.05 -12.94 16.13
C GLY A 113 -20.86 -12.22 16.77
N LEU A 114 -20.29 -11.18 16.13
CA LEU A 114 -19.17 -10.41 16.68
C LEU A 114 -19.58 -9.19 17.53
N GLY A 115 -20.89 -8.86 17.58
CA GLY A 115 -21.41 -7.70 18.29
C GLY A 115 -21.52 -6.44 17.41
N GLN A 116 -21.71 -5.29 18.05
CA GLN A 116 -21.83 -4.01 17.37
C GLN A 116 -20.44 -3.48 16.96
N ALA A 117 -20.38 -2.86 15.77
CA ALA A 117 -19.14 -2.29 15.20
C ALA A 117 -17.91 -3.22 15.33
N PRO A 118 -17.94 -4.41 14.70
CA PRO A 118 -16.85 -5.39 14.84
C PRO A 118 -15.57 -5.00 14.07
N ALA A 119 -15.61 -3.91 13.30
CA ALA A 119 -14.59 -3.42 12.38
C ALA A 119 -14.64 -1.89 12.29
#